data_AF-A0AB38ZEU7-F1
#
_entry.id   AF-A0AB38ZEU7-F1
#
_cell.length_a   1.000
_cell.length_b   1.000
_cell.length_c   1.000
_cell.angle_alpha   90.00
_cell.angle_beta   90.00
_cell.angle_gamma   90.00
#
_symmetry.space_group_name_H-M   'P 1'
#
loop_
_entity.id
_entity.type
_entity.pdbx_description
1 polymer ?
#
loop_
_entity_poly.entity_id
_entity_poly.type
_entity_poly.pdbx_seq_one_letter_code
_entity_poly.pdbx_strand_id
1 'polypeptide(L)'
;MASLKVLTIFVSITLAIGKPIDKTGFELVCPENEKECIITGHQEFDEDHMIEGDIIPEEQPSGQSRNALMDPFTRWPKRTVPYVFHKEFNEKEKQIIENGMRFIESKTCLKFIPYHPKMQLQGVLMITNANGCRATIGYAKGRRLLNLSPRHCLGRPGKVHHEMLHVLGLKHEHSRPDRDQYVTIIQENIAPGKEHNFIKASPLEYTTYNVPYNFLSVMHYPVVAFSKDNRSPTIVPKHPVDMKKMGQRVSATDLDLKKINLMYKCPGKL
;
A
#
# COMPACT_ATOMS: atom_id res chain seq x y z
N MET A 1 -7.14 83.33 -19.50
CA MET A 1 -7.19 82.29 -18.45
C MET A 1 -7.12 80.94 -19.14
N ALA A 2 -5.94 80.30 -19.11
CA ALA A 2 -5.71 79.02 -19.77
C ALA A 2 -6.17 77.87 -18.85
N SER A 3 -7.06 77.01 -19.35
CA SER A 3 -7.55 75.83 -18.64
C SER A 3 -6.61 74.65 -18.89
N LEU A 4 -5.92 74.23 -17.83
CA LEU A 4 -5.01 73.08 -17.84
C LEU A 4 -5.84 71.79 -17.82
N LYS A 5 -5.92 71.08 -18.96
CA LYS A 5 -6.51 69.74 -19.02
C LYS A 5 -5.48 68.72 -18.52
N VAL A 6 -5.72 68.17 -17.33
CA VAL A 6 -4.95 67.02 -16.80
C VAL A 6 -5.45 65.76 -17.49
N LEU A 7 -4.59 65.12 -18.27
CA LEU A 7 -4.84 63.83 -18.92
C LEU A 7 -4.46 62.71 -17.94
N THR A 8 -5.45 62.04 -17.35
CA THR A 8 -5.23 60.90 -16.46
C THR A 8 -5.00 59.64 -17.30
N ILE A 9 -3.76 59.15 -17.35
CA ILE A 9 -3.40 57.89 -18.01
C ILE A 9 -3.68 56.73 -17.03
N PHE A 10 -4.65 55.88 -17.36
CA PHE A 10 -4.87 54.62 -16.66
C PHE A 10 -3.87 53.58 -17.17
N VAL A 11 -2.80 53.31 -16.42
CA VAL A 11 -1.96 52.14 -16.63
C VAL A 11 -2.71 50.94 -16.07
N SER A 12 -3.33 50.14 -16.95
CA SER A 12 -3.88 48.83 -16.57
C SER A 12 -2.71 47.88 -16.32
N ILE A 13 -2.30 47.75 -15.07
CA ILE A 13 -1.41 46.68 -14.63
C ILE A 13 -2.27 45.41 -14.58
N THR A 14 -2.23 44.62 -15.65
CA THR A 14 -2.73 43.25 -15.62
C THR A 14 -1.81 42.48 -14.68
N LEU A 15 -2.16 42.39 -13.39
CA LEU A 15 -1.57 41.39 -12.52
C LEU A 15 -1.94 40.03 -13.13
N ALA A 16 -0.98 39.39 -13.79
CA ALA A 16 -1.02 37.96 -13.98
C ALA A 16 -0.97 37.36 -12.57
N ILE A 17 -2.15 37.12 -11.98
CA ILE A 17 -2.29 36.30 -10.80
C ILE A 17 -1.86 34.91 -11.25
N GLY A 18 -0.58 34.60 -11.04
CA GLY A 18 -0.09 33.23 -11.12
C GLY A 18 -0.99 32.39 -10.24
N LYS A 19 -1.72 31.45 -10.86
CA LYS A 19 -2.48 30.46 -10.10
C LYS A 19 -1.55 29.83 -9.07
N PRO A 20 -1.99 29.65 -7.81
CA PRO A 20 -1.16 29.01 -6.81
C PRO A 20 -0.77 27.62 -7.35
N ILE A 21 0.55 27.39 -7.50
CA ILE A 21 1.11 26.07 -7.71
C ILE A 21 1.08 25.40 -6.34
N ASP A 22 -0.07 24.87 -5.98
CA ASP A 22 -0.17 23.92 -4.88
C ASP A 22 -1.29 22.92 -5.15
N LYS A 23 -0.99 21.95 -6.01
CA LYS A 23 -1.77 20.71 -6.10
C LYS A 23 -1.12 19.72 -5.14
N THR A 24 -1.42 19.80 -3.85
CA THR A 24 -1.06 18.74 -2.91
C THR A 24 -1.89 17.50 -3.25
N GLY A 25 -1.22 16.36 -3.48
CA GLY A 25 -1.86 15.08 -3.75
C GLY A 25 -1.71 14.57 -5.19
N PHE A 26 -1.90 13.26 -5.34
CA PHE A 26 -1.80 12.59 -6.63
C PHE A 26 -3.00 12.87 -7.54
N GLU A 27 -2.76 13.08 -8.83
CA GLU A 27 -3.77 13.30 -9.86
C GLU A 27 -3.68 12.23 -10.95
N LEU A 28 -4.81 11.59 -11.27
CA LEU A 28 -4.91 10.65 -12.38
C LEU A 28 -5.18 11.42 -13.67
N VAL A 29 -4.27 11.29 -14.65
CA VAL A 29 -4.36 11.94 -15.96
C VAL A 29 -4.44 10.86 -17.03
N CYS A 30 -5.46 10.93 -17.87
CA CYS A 30 -5.68 9.99 -18.98
C CYS A 30 -5.78 10.80 -20.28
N PRO A 31 -4.68 10.97 -21.01
CA PRO A 31 -4.66 11.79 -22.22
C PRO A 31 -5.50 11.14 -23.33
N GLU A 32 -6.19 11.94 -24.13
CA GLU A 32 -7.01 11.43 -25.25
C GLU A 32 -6.17 10.71 -26.32
N ASN A 33 -4.89 11.08 -26.43
CA ASN A 33 -3.95 10.58 -27.45
C ASN A 33 -2.90 9.58 -26.92
N GLU A 34 -2.77 9.42 -25.60
CA GLU A 34 -1.85 8.43 -25.02
C GLU A 34 -2.57 7.10 -24.84
N LYS A 35 -1.83 6.00 -25.04
CA LYS A 35 -2.37 4.64 -24.87
C LYS A 35 -2.62 4.30 -23.39
N GLU A 36 -2.05 5.06 -22.46
CA GLU A 36 -2.02 4.74 -21.03
C GLU A 36 -2.30 5.98 -20.18
N CYS A 37 -3.02 5.78 -19.08
CA CYS A 37 -3.12 6.80 -18.04
C CYS A 37 -1.84 6.86 -17.21
N ILE A 38 -1.60 8.01 -16.57
CA ILE A 38 -0.50 8.23 -15.65
C ILE A 38 -0.96 8.94 -14.39
N ILE A 39 -0.17 8.84 -13.33
CA ILE A 39 -0.34 9.65 -12.12
C ILE A 39 0.71 10.77 -12.13
N THR A 40 0.30 11.95 -11.73
CA THR A 40 1.19 13.09 -11.46
C THR A 40 0.93 13.65 -10.06
N GLY A 41 1.74 14.61 -9.62
CA GLY A 41 1.63 15.20 -8.28
C GLY A 41 2.47 14.47 -7.23
N HIS A 42 2.37 14.93 -5.98
CA HIS A 42 3.12 14.36 -4.86
C HIS A 42 2.27 14.36 -3.61
N GLN A 43 2.48 13.38 -2.74
CA GLN A 43 1.85 13.31 -1.43
C GLN A 43 2.89 12.85 -0.41
N GLU A 44 3.03 13.63 0.66
CA GLU A 44 3.76 13.21 1.85
C GLU A 44 2.88 12.28 2.69
N PHE A 45 3.52 11.28 3.28
CA PHE A 45 2.86 10.32 4.14
C PHE A 45 3.29 10.58 5.58
N ASP A 46 2.32 10.75 6.47
CA ASP A 46 2.58 10.89 7.89
C ASP A 46 2.93 9.51 8.49
N GLU A 47 4.21 9.29 8.71
CA GLU A 47 4.78 8.03 9.23
C GLU A 47 4.27 7.70 10.65
N ASP A 48 3.82 8.70 11.43
CA ASP A 48 3.32 8.47 12.78
C ASP A 48 1.85 8.04 12.80
N HIS A 49 1.13 8.25 11.70
CA HIS A 49 -0.26 7.80 11.52
C HIS A 49 -0.39 6.53 10.66
N MET A 50 0.73 5.93 10.23
CA MET A 50 0.69 4.64 9.53
C MET A 50 0.25 3.52 10.48
N ILE A 51 -0.65 2.67 10.01
CA ILE A 51 -1.04 1.46 10.72
C ILE A 51 0.07 0.42 10.51
N GLU A 52 0.58 -0.18 11.58
CA GLU A 52 1.62 -1.22 11.47
C GLU A 52 2.79 -0.74 10.56
N GLY A 53 3.14 0.54 10.60
CA GLY A 53 4.29 1.15 9.92
C GLY A 53 4.24 1.31 8.40
N ASP A 54 3.44 0.53 7.67
CA ASP A 54 3.38 0.57 6.20
C ASP A 54 1.96 0.41 5.61
N ILE A 55 0.93 0.42 6.46
CA ILE A 55 -0.46 0.49 5.99
C ILE A 55 -0.94 1.93 6.04
N ILE A 56 -1.26 2.47 4.86
CA ILE A 56 -1.84 3.80 4.72
C ILE A 56 -3.28 3.75 5.27
N PRO A 57 -3.61 4.54 6.32
CA PRO A 57 -4.98 4.62 6.81
C PRO A 57 -5.88 5.26 5.76
N GLU A 58 -7.12 4.80 5.67
CA GLU A 58 -8.13 5.44 4.82
C GLU A 58 -9.02 6.35 5.65
N GLU A 59 -9.14 7.60 5.23
CA GLU A 59 -10.18 8.48 5.71
C GLU A 59 -11.53 7.99 5.17
N GLN A 60 -12.31 7.32 6.02
CA GLN A 60 -13.70 6.97 5.72
C GLN A 60 -14.63 7.97 6.43
N PRO A 61 -15.58 8.63 5.72
CA PRO A 61 -16.40 9.72 6.26
C PRO A 61 -17.41 9.33 7.37
N SER A 62 -17.28 8.19 8.04
CA SER A 62 -18.30 7.71 8.99
C SER A 62 -17.79 6.93 10.20
N GLY A 63 -16.48 6.92 10.52
CA GLY A 63 -15.99 6.23 11.73
C GLY A 63 -16.23 4.71 11.75
N GLN A 64 -16.71 4.13 10.65
CA GLN A 64 -16.79 2.69 10.45
C GLN A 64 -15.56 2.25 9.66
N SER A 65 -14.55 1.74 10.38
CA SER A 65 -13.60 0.79 9.80
C SER A 65 -14.42 -0.38 9.24
N ARG A 66 -14.66 -0.39 7.93
CA ARG A 66 -15.25 -1.57 7.29
C ARG A 66 -14.18 -2.65 7.25
N ASN A 67 -14.32 -3.59 8.18
CA ASN A 67 -13.67 -4.90 8.30
C ASN A 67 -12.90 -5.35 7.05
N ALA A 68 -11.63 -4.94 6.93
CA ALA A 68 -10.88 -4.96 5.67
C ALA A 68 -10.61 -6.35 5.05
N LEU A 69 -10.70 -7.46 5.79
CA LEU A 69 -10.31 -8.79 5.28
C LEU A 69 -11.46 -9.81 5.17
N MET A 70 -12.54 -9.60 5.93
CA MET A 70 -13.71 -10.49 5.94
C MET A 70 -14.83 -10.01 5.02
N ASP A 71 -14.95 -8.70 4.82
CA ASP A 71 -15.97 -8.11 3.96
C ASP A 71 -15.69 -8.44 2.48
N PRO A 72 -16.56 -9.17 1.77
CA PRO A 72 -16.38 -9.40 0.34
C PRO A 72 -16.28 -8.10 -0.48
N PHE A 73 -16.81 -6.98 0.03
CA PHE A 73 -16.73 -5.68 -0.62
C PHE A 73 -15.34 -5.05 -0.57
N THR A 74 -14.41 -5.59 0.21
CA THR A 74 -13.00 -5.14 0.25
C THR A 74 -12.11 -5.96 -0.68
N ARG A 75 -12.69 -6.84 -1.51
CA ARG A 75 -11.99 -7.64 -2.51
C ARG A 75 -12.11 -6.99 -3.89
N TRP A 76 -11.03 -7.01 -4.66
CA TRP A 76 -11.03 -6.50 -6.03
C TRP A 76 -12.09 -7.20 -6.89
N PRO A 77 -13.07 -6.47 -7.45
CA PRO A 77 -14.14 -7.04 -8.25
C PRO A 77 -13.59 -7.82 -9.44
N LYS A 78 -14.24 -8.95 -9.78
CA LYS A 78 -13.82 -9.84 -10.88
C LYS A 78 -12.37 -10.34 -10.78
N ARG A 79 -11.74 -10.24 -9.60
CA ARG A 79 -10.32 -10.58 -9.36
C ARG A 79 -9.37 -9.75 -10.24
N THR A 80 -9.76 -8.52 -10.54
CA THR A 80 -9.01 -7.63 -11.42
C THR A 80 -8.60 -6.37 -10.68
N VAL A 81 -7.31 -6.05 -10.73
CA VAL A 81 -6.68 -4.88 -10.13
C VAL A 81 -6.24 -3.94 -11.26
N PRO A 82 -7.03 -2.91 -11.60
CA PRO A 82 -6.62 -1.91 -12.57
C PRO A 82 -5.55 -1.04 -11.94
N TYR A 83 -4.43 -0.84 -12.61
CA TYR A 83 -3.32 -0.05 -12.09
C TYR A 83 -2.89 1.08 -13.02
N VAL A 84 -2.27 2.09 -12.42
CA VAL A 84 -1.65 3.22 -13.11
C VAL A 84 -0.32 3.52 -12.44
N PHE A 85 0.71 3.82 -13.22
CA PHE A 85 2.01 4.24 -12.71
C PHE A 85 2.12 5.75 -12.57
N HIS A 86 2.85 6.20 -11.56
CA HIS A 86 3.36 7.56 -11.51
C HIS A 86 4.31 7.83 -12.68
N LYS A 87 4.20 9.03 -13.26
CA LYS A 87 4.96 9.43 -14.46
C LYS A 87 6.48 9.36 -14.30
N GLU A 88 6.97 9.37 -13.05
CA GLU A 88 8.39 9.38 -12.73
C GLU A 88 9.02 7.98 -12.67
N PHE A 89 8.23 6.92 -12.73
CA PHE A 89 8.80 5.58 -12.87
C PHE A 89 9.39 5.40 -14.27
N ASN A 90 10.67 5.03 -14.34
CA ASN A 90 11.28 4.64 -15.61
C ASN A 90 10.91 3.18 -15.97
N GLU A 91 11.19 2.79 -17.22
CA GLU A 91 10.80 1.47 -17.73
C GLU A 91 11.40 0.29 -16.96
N LYS A 92 12.63 0.43 -16.44
CA LYS A 92 13.26 -0.61 -15.62
C LYS A 92 12.52 -0.79 -14.30
N GLU A 93 12.12 0.30 -13.67
CA GLU A 93 11.36 0.28 -12.41
C GLU A 93 9.96 -0.31 -12.62
N LYS A 94 9.26 0.11 -13.68
CA LYS A 94 7.97 -0.49 -14.07
C LYS A 94 8.10 -2.00 -14.27
N GLN A 95 9.12 -2.46 -15.00
CA GLN A 95 9.36 -3.89 -15.23
C GLN A 95 9.57 -4.68 -13.93
N ILE A 96 10.27 -4.12 -12.93
CA ILE A 96 10.43 -4.76 -11.62
C ILE A 96 9.09 -4.93 -10.92
N ILE A 97 8.26 -3.89 -10.93
CA ILE A 97 6.94 -3.91 -10.30
C ILE A 97 6.03 -4.91 -11.02
N GLU A 98 5.99 -4.87 -12.35
CA GLU A 98 5.22 -5.79 -13.18
C GLU A 98 5.69 -7.25 -13.06
N ASN A 99 6.97 -7.50 -12.82
CA ASN A 99 7.46 -8.85 -12.49
C ASN A 99 6.83 -9.36 -11.19
N GLY A 100 6.67 -8.49 -10.18
CA GLY A 100 5.94 -8.81 -8.96
C GLY A 100 4.46 -9.12 -9.22
N MET A 101 3.81 -8.33 -10.08
CA MET A 101 2.44 -8.61 -10.52
C MET A 101 2.35 -9.99 -11.19
N ARG A 102 3.21 -10.25 -12.19
CA ARG A 102 3.27 -11.54 -12.91
C ARG A 102 3.52 -12.72 -11.99
N PHE A 103 4.37 -12.56 -10.97
CA PHE A 103 4.59 -13.60 -9.97
C PHE A 103 3.29 -13.96 -9.24
N ILE A 104 2.54 -12.97 -8.74
CA ILE A 104 1.25 -13.19 -8.07
C ILE A 104 0.22 -13.80 -9.04
N GLU A 105 0.12 -13.28 -10.27
CA GLU A 105 -0.78 -13.83 -11.29
C GLU A 105 -0.48 -15.29 -11.64
N SER A 106 0.80 -15.69 -11.62
CA SER A 106 1.19 -17.07 -11.95
C SER A 106 0.76 -18.09 -10.89
N LYS A 107 0.42 -17.63 -9.68
CA LYS A 107 0.08 -18.47 -8.53
C LYS A 107 -1.35 -18.28 -8.04
N THR A 108 -2.06 -17.31 -8.59
CA THR A 108 -3.42 -16.94 -8.19
C THR A 108 -4.32 -16.74 -9.40
N CYS A 109 -5.60 -16.48 -9.15
CA CYS A 109 -6.58 -16.15 -10.19
C CYS A 109 -6.75 -14.63 -10.38
N LEU A 110 -5.90 -13.82 -9.75
CA LEU A 110 -5.93 -12.37 -9.87
C LEU A 110 -5.26 -11.91 -11.17
N LYS A 111 -5.69 -10.74 -11.65
CA LYS A 111 -5.12 -10.07 -12.82
C LYS A 111 -4.88 -8.60 -12.54
N PHE A 112 -3.68 -8.13 -12.85
CA PHE A 112 -3.33 -6.72 -12.88
C PHE A 112 -3.44 -6.24 -14.32
N ILE A 113 -4.23 -5.19 -14.54
CA ILE A 113 -4.42 -4.64 -15.89
C ILE A 113 -4.13 -3.15 -15.90
N PRO A 114 -3.47 -2.61 -16.94
CA PRO A 114 -3.38 -1.17 -17.12
C PRO A 114 -4.78 -0.56 -17.15
N TYR A 115 -5.00 0.46 -16.32
CA TYR A 115 -6.30 1.13 -16.26
C TYR A 115 -6.56 1.92 -17.55
N HIS A 116 -7.79 1.84 -18.04
CA HIS A 116 -8.30 2.67 -19.14
C HIS A 116 -9.65 3.28 -18.75
N PRO A 117 -9.93 4.57 -19.03
CA PRO A 117 -11.19 5.23 -18.67
C PRO A 117 -12.46 4.51 -19.13
N LYS A 118 -12.41 3.83 -20.29
CA LYS A 118 -13.52 3.07 -20.87
C LYS A 118 -13.92 1.85 -20.05
N MET A 119 -13.07 1.39 -19.12
CA MET A 119 -13.39 0.24 -18.26
C MET A 119 -14.48 0.58 -17.22
N GLN A 120 -14.73 1.86 -16.94
CA GLN A 120 -15.75 2.34 -15.99
C GLN A 120 -15.65 1.65 -14.62
N LEU A 121 -14.42 1.36 -14.18
CA LEU A 121 -14.17 0.64 -12.94
C LEU A 121 -14.28 1.58 -11.75
N GLN A 122 -14.86 1.08 -10.67
CA GLN A 122 -15.15 1.89 -9.48
C GLN A 122 -13.93 2.08 -8.58
N GLY A 123 -12.80 1.40 -8.84
CA GLY A 123 -11.55 1.65 -8.11
C GLY A 123 -10.31 1.36 -8.94
N VAL A 124 -9.22 2.03 -8.60
CA VAL A 124 -7.94 1.99 -9.34
C VAL A 124 -6.78 1.98 -8.35
N LEU A 125 -5.77 1.15 -8.63
CA LEU A 125 -4.51 1.12 -7.92
C LEU A 125 -3.55 2.17 -8.50
N MET A 126 -3.23 3.16 -7.70
CA MET A 126 -2.25 4.17 -8.02
C MET A 126 -0.90 3.77 -7.47
N ILE A 127 0.05 3.50 -8.36
CA ILE A 127 1.40 3.09 -8.01
C ILE A 127 2.28 4.35 -7.97
N THR A 128 2.74 4.71 -6.78
CA THR A 128 3.41 5.99 -6.48
C THR A 128 4.86 5.76 -6.03
N ASN A 129 5.70 6.79 -6.10
CA ASN A 129 7.15 6.68 -5.93
C ASN A 129 7.72 7.53 -4.78
N ALA A 130 6.90 7.96 -3.82
CA ALA A 130 7.37 8.70 -2.66
C ALA A 130 8.31 7.85 -1.79
N ASN A 131 9.00 8.47 -0.83
CA ASN A 131 9.92 7.77 0.06
C ASN A 131 9.20 6.65 0.84
N GLY A 132 9.88 5.52 1.12
CA GLY A 132 9.35 4.35 1.84
C GLY A 132 8.50 3.38 1.00
N CYS A 133 8.09 2.27 1.62
CA CYS A 133 7.22 1.23 1.05
C CYS A 133 5.96 1.18 1.90
N ARG A 134 4.78 1.29 1.28
CA ARG A 134 3.50 1.25 1.98
C ARG A 134 2.34 1.07 1.02
N ALA A 135 1.21 0.60 1.52
CA ALA A 135 0.01 0.42 0.72
C ALA A 135 -1.28 0.61 1.52
N THR A 136 -2.35 0.94 0.82
CA THR A 136 -3.71 0.76 1.35
C THR A 136 -4.10 -0.72 1.33
N ILE A 137 -4.96 -1.17 2.24
CA ILE A 137 -5.37 -2.59 2.29
C ILE A 137 -6.61 -2.86 1.45
N GLY A 138 -6.52 -3.84 0.55
CA GLY A 138 -7.68 -4.34 -0.20
C GLY A 138 -8.27 -3.32 -1.19
N TYR A 139 -9.46 -3.65 -1.68
CA TYR A 139 -10.26 -2.83 -2.58
C TYR A 139 -11.16 -1.87 -1.80
N ALA A 140 -11.31 -0.67 -2.35
CA ALA A 140 -12.37 0.27 -2.03
C ALA A 140 -12.72 1.02 -3.33
N LYS A 141 -13.87 1.69 -3.35
CA LYS A 141 -14.17 2.60 -4.46
C LYS A 141 -13.19 3.77 -4.44
N GLY A 142 -12.86 4.30 -5.60
CA GLY A 142 -11.90 5.38 -5.77
C GLY A 142 -10.45 4.91 -5.84
N ARG A 143 -9.56 5.71 -5.25
CA ARG A 143 -8.11 5.54 -5.38
C ARG A 143 -7.58 4.62 -4.28
N ARG A 144 -6.77 3.66 -4.68
CA ARG A 144 -5.98 2.79 -3.79
C ARG A 144 -4.52 3.14 -3.99
N LEU A 145 -3.71 3.18 -2.94
CA LEU A 145 -2.31 3.57 -3.05
C LEU A 145 -1.39 2.37 -2.87
N LEU A 146 -0.41 2.26 -3.75
CA LEU A 146 0.75 1.38 -3.62
C LEU A 146 1.99 2.26 -3.79
N ASN A 147 2.60 2.65 -2.69
CA ASN A 147 3.81 3.45 -2.72
C ASN A 147 5.05 2.57 -2.69
N LEU A 148 5.86 2.66 -3.74
CA LEU A 148 7.10 1.92 -3.89
C LEU A 148 8.23 2.88 -4.24
N SER A 149 8.95 3.37 -3.22
CA SER A 149 10.19 4.11 -3.44
C SER A 149 11.17 3.29 -4.31
N PRO A 150 11.63 3.83 -5.46
CA PRO A 150 12.60 3.13 -6.31
C PRO A 150 13.86 2.71 -5.55
N ARG A 151 14.36 3.59 -4.68
CA ARG A 151 15.57 3.37 -3.89
C ARG A 151 15.39 2.31 -2.79
N HIS A 152 14.25 2.30 -2.11
CA HIS A 152 14.08 1.52 -0.90
C HIS A 152 13.29 0.22 -1.11
N CYS A 153 12.41 0.16 -2.11
CA CYS A 153 11.46 -0.94 -2.29
C CYS A 153 11.83 -1.87 -3.44
N LEU A 154 12.36 -1.34 -4.54
CA LEU A 154 12.55 -2.12 -5.77
C LEU A 154 13.82 -3.00 -5.78
N GLY A 155 14.72 -2.82 -4.81
CA GLY A 155 15.94 -3.63 -4.69
C GLY A 155 15.73 -5.07 -4.21
N ARG A 156 14.54 -5.42 -3.69
CA ARG A 156 14.20 -6.78 -3.24
C ARG A 156 12.77 -7.15 -3.65
N PRO A 157 12.55 -8.21 -4.46
CA PRO A 157 11.21 -8.56 -4.95
C PRO A 157 10.17 -8.77 -3.85
N GLY A 158 10.55 -9.36 -2.71
CA GLY A 158 9.63 -9.58 -1.61
C GLY A 158 9.05 -8.30 -1.00
N LYS A 159 9.69 -7.13 -1.15
CA LYS A 159 9.07 -5.86 -0.74
C LYS A 159 7.89 -5.49 -1.65
N VAL A 160 8.06 -5.65 -2.97
CA VAL A 160 6.97 -5.44 -3.93
C VAL A 160 5.83 -6.44 -3.66
N HIS A 161 6.16 -7.71 -3.41
CA HIS A 161 5.15 -8.72 -3.07
C HIS A 161 4.41 -8.38 -1.77
N HIS A 162 5.12 -7.91 -0.74
CA HIS A 162 4.53 -7.50 0.53
C HIS A 162 3.46 -6.42 0.35
N GLU A 163 3.82 -5.31 -0.30
CA GLU A 163 2.87 -4.21 -0.53
C GLU A 163 1.71 -4.61 -1.45
N MET A 164 1.97 -5.46 -2.45
CA MET A 164 0.90 -5.99 -3.30
C MET A 164 -0.06 -6.89 -2.50
N LEU A 165 0.43 -7.67 -1.55
CA LEU A 165 -0.42 -8.48 -0.69
C LEU A 165 -1.27 -7.62 0.25
N HIS A 166 -0.77 -6.46 0.71
CA HIS A 166 -1.62 -5.46 1.36
C HIS A 166 -2.73 -4.97 0.43
N VAL A 167 -2.39 -4.53 -0.80
CA VAL A 167 -3.36 -4.10 -1.81
C VAL A 167 -4.42 -5.17 -2.11
N LEU A 168 -4.04 -6.44 -2.03
CA LEU A 168 -4.97 -7.55 -2.26
C LEU A 168 -5.83 -7.87 -1.04
N GLY A 169 -5.49 -7.36 0.14
CA GLY A 169 -6.28 -7.49 1.36
C GLY A 169 -5.69 -8.44 2.38
N LEU A 170 -4.36 -8.48 2.56
CA LEU A 170 -3.73 -9.12 3.73
C LEU A 170 -3.24 -8.06 4.72
N LYS A 171 -3.43 -8.32 6.02
CA LYS A 171 -2.71 -7.65 7.12
C LYS A 171 -1.44 -8.45 7.44
N HIS A 172 -0.60 -7.92 8.33
CA HIS A 172 0.59 -8.63 8.78
C HIS A 172 0.27 -9.98 9.47
N GLU A 173 1.23 -10.91 9.40
CA GLU A 173 1.11 -12.22 10.04
C GLU A 173 1.18 -12.09 11.57
N HIS A 174 2.02 -11.18 12.10
CA HIS A 174 2.16 -10.95 13.54
C HIS A 174 0.99 -10.17 14.13
N SER A 175 0.03 -9.68 13.34
CA SER A 175 -1.20 -9.06 13.86
C SER A 175 -2.37 -10.04 13.92
N ARG A 176 -2.16 -11.32 13.56
CA ARG A 176 -3.17 -12.36 13.70
C ARG A 176 -3.81 -12.41 15.10
N PRO A 177 -5.14 -12.66 15.21
CA PRO A 177 -5.80 -12.81 16.51
C PRO A 177 -5.23 -13.94 17.38
N ASP A 178 -4.77 -15.03 16.74
CA ASP A 178 -4.18 -16.23 17.36
C ASP A 178 -2.66 -16.16 17.53
N ARG A 179 -2.00 -15.04 17.18
CA ARG A 179 -0.52 -14.95 17.18
C ARG A 179 0.12 -15.34 18.52
N ASP A 180 -0.55 -15.08 19.64
CA ASP A 180 0.04 -15.26 20.97
C ASP A 180 0.20 -16.75 21.31
N GLN A 181 -0.34 -17.66 20.48
CA GLN A 181 -0.03 -19.09 20.52
C GLN A 181 1.35 -19.40 19.92
N TYR A 182 1.87 -18.54 19.03
CA TYR A 182 3.04 -18.79 18.19
C TYR A 182 4.24 -17.90 18.52
N VAL A 183 3.99 -16.65 18.95
CA VAL A 183 5.02 -15.66 19.28
C VAL A 183 4.70 -14.96 20.60
N THR A 184 5.74 -14.44 21.24
CA THR A 184 5.66 -13.51 22.36
C THR A 184 6.12 -12.13 21.88
N ILE A 185 5.33 -11.10 22.17
CA ILE A 185 5.73 -9.70 21.96
C ILE A 185 6.42 -9.20 23.22
N ILE A 186 7.66 -8.75 23.09
CA ILE A 186 8.52 -8.27 24.18
C ILE A 186 8.36 -6.75 24.27
N GLN A 187 7.35 -6.30 25.01
CA GLN A 187 6.95 -4.88 25.03
C GLN A 187 8.05 -3.95 25.52
N GLU A 188 8.85 -4.39 26.48
CA GLU A 188 9.97 -3.64 27.04
C GLU A 188 11.06 -3.30 26.01
N ASN A 189 11.11 -4.02 24.88
CA ASN A 189 12.07 -3.77 23.81
C ASN A 189 11.53 -2.83 22.71
N ILE A 190 10.23 -2.54 22.71
CA ILE A 190 9.60 -1.67 21.70
C ILE A 190 10.01 -0.22 21.94
N ALA A 191 10.27 0.52 20.85
CA ALA A 191 10.53 1.95 20.89
C ALA A 191 9.29 2.71 21.40
N PRO A 192 9.44 3.67 22.34
CA PRO A 192 8.31 4.44 22.84
C PRO A 192 7.47 5.06 21.72
N GLY A 193 6.15 4.88 21.78
CA GLY A 193 5.20 5.38 20.79
C GLY A 193 4.97 4.45 19.60
N LYS A 194 5.67 3.32 19.50
CA LYS A 194 5.51 2.33 18.41
C LYS A 194 4.77 1.06 18.84
N GLU A 195 4.25 1.01 20.07
CA GLU A 195 3.50 -0.13 20.63
C GLU A 195 2.23 -0.45 19.83
N HIS A 196 1.60 0.56 19.23
CA HIS A 196 0.41 0.41 18.40
C HIS A 196 0.62 -0.52 17.18
N ASN A 197 1.85 -0.63 16.66
CA ASN A 197 2.20 -1.51 15.54
C ASN A 197 2.15 -3.00 15.89
N PHE A 198 1.99 -3.32 17.18
CA PHE A 198 1.86 -4.67 17.69
C PHE A 198 0.45 -4.96 18.21
N ILE A 199 -0.55 -4.12 17.96
CA ILE A 199 -1.94 -4.45 18.31
C ILE A 199 -2.41 -5.62 17.43
N LYS A 200 -3.14 -6.59 18.01
CA LYS A 200 -3.74 -7.68 17.22
C LYS A 200 -4.91 -7.12 16.41
N ALA A 201 -5.04 -7.57 15.18
CA ALA A 201 -6.26 -7.41 14.42
C ALA A 201 -7.43 -8.05 15.17
N SER A 202 -8.60 -7.41 15.11
CA SER A 202 -9.83 -7.96 15.66
C SER A 202 -10.21 -9.27 14.93
N PRO A 203 -10.73 -10.30 15.63
CA PRO A 203 -11.29 -11.49 14.99
C PRO A 203 -12.40 -11.20 13.98
N LEU A 204 -13.07 -10.04 14.08
CA LEU A 204 -14.08 -9.60 13.11
C LEU A 204 -13.45 -9.07 11.80
N GLU A 205 -12.20 -8.64 11.87
CA GLU A 205 -11.48 -8.01 10.76
C GLU A 205 -10.48 -8.95 10.10
N TYR A 206 -10.11 -10.07 10.74
CA TYR A 206 -9.07 -10.98 10.30
C TYR A 206 -9.58 -12.42 10.25
N THR A 207 -9.37 -13.08 9.11
CA THR A 207 -9.55 -14.53 8.98
C THR A 207 -8.24 -15.18 8.60
N THR A 208 -7.93 -16.28 9.28
CA THR A 208 -6.74 -17.08 9.00
C THR A 208 -6.94 -17.97 7.77
N TYR A 209 -8.17 -18.12 7.29
CA TYR A 209 -8.60 -19.11 6.31
C TYR A 209 -8.16 -20.54 6.68
N ASN A 210 -8.02 -20.81 7.99
CA ASN A 210 -7.45 -22.05 8.54
C ASN A 210 -6.05 -22.38 7.98
N VAL A 211 -5.30 -21.37 7.53
CA VAL A 211 -3.91 -21.51 7.12
C VAL A 211 -3.02 -21.41 8.37
N PRO A 212 -2.08 -22.35 8.58
CA PRO A 212 -1.17 -22.32 9.73
C PRO A 212 -0.41 -21.00 9.85
N TYR A 213 0.03 -20.67 11.08
CA TYR A 213 0.86 -19.49 11.30
C TYR A 213 2.17 -19.60 10.53
N ASN A 214 2.46 -18.58 9.72
CA ASN A 214 3.59 -18.61 8.80
C ASN A 214 4.72 -17.68 9.26
N PHE A 215 5.65 -18.20 10.07
CA PHE A 215 6.80 -17.43 10.56
C PHE A 215 7.68 -16.83 9.45
N LEU A 216 7.66 -17.44 8.25
CA LEU A 216 8.44 -17.01 7.08
C LEU A 216 7.61 -16.21 6.07
N SER A 217 6.37 -15.85 6.44
CA SER A 217 5.51 -15.00 5.62
C SER A 217 6.25 -13.74 5.25
N VAL A 218 6.10 -13.32 3.99
CA VAL A 218 6.58 -12.00 3.59
C VAL A 218 5.82 -10.89 4.33
N MET A 219 4.63 -11.20 4.87
CA MET A 219 3.81 -10.34 5.72
C MET A 219 4.17 -10.44 7.21
N HIS A 220 5.20 -11.18 7.59
CA HIS A 220 5.69 -11.18 8.98
C HIS A 220 6.70 -10.05 9.18
N TYR A 221 6.69 -9.42 10.35
CA TYR A 221 7.74 -8.52 10.78
C TYR A 221 9.07 -9.23 11.05
N PRO A 222 10.22 -8.55 10.87
CA PRO A 222 11.49 -9.04 11.40
C PRO A 222 11.48 -9.04 12.94
N VAL A 223 12.34 -9.86 13.55
CA VAL A 223 12.36 -10.03 15.02
C VAL A 223 12.72 -8.75 15.79
N VAL A 224 13.41 -7.80 15.16
CA VAL A 224 13.81 -6.51 15.75
C VAL A 224 12.91 -5.34 15.30
N ALA A 225 11.75 -5.62 14.69
CA ALA A 225 10.84 -4.57 14.23
C ALA A 225 10.54 -3.58 15.37
N PHE A 226 10.66 -2.28 15.10
CA PHE A 226 10.43 -1.20 16.07
C PHE A 226 11.17 -1.35 17.40
N SER A 227 12.30 -2.03 17.41
CA SER A 227 13.13 -2.17 18.61
C SER A 227 13.79 -0.84 18.97
N LYS A 228 13.75 -0.46 20.25
CA LYS A 228 14.32 0.81 20.76
C LYS A 228 15.83 0.94 20.55
N ASP A 229 16.53 -0.18 20.36
CA ASP A 229 17.99 -0.22 20.16
C ASP A 229 18.39 -0.90 18.83
N ASN A 230 17.41 -1.21 17.97
CA ASN A 230 17.56 -1.93 16.70
C ASN A 230 18.29 -3.30 16.80
N ARG A 231 18.37 -3.90 17.99
CA ARG A 231 19.12 -5.14 18.25
C ARG A 231 18.32 -6.14 19.06
N SER A 232 17.64 -5.68 20.10
CA SER A 232 16.85 -6.49 21.01
C SER A 232 15.58 -6.96 20.31
N PRO A 233 15.21 -8.26 20.38
CA PRO A 233 14.04 -8.77 19.69
C PRO A 233 12.75 -8.25 20.36
N THR A 234 11.83 -7.74 19.54
CA THR A 234 10.46 -7.39 19.95
C THR A 234 9.48 -8.54 19.70
N ILE A 235 9.82 -9.48 18.81
CA ILE A 235 9.03 -10.68 18.53
C ILE A 235 9.91 -11.93 18.72
N VAL A 236 9.48 -12.84 19.61
CA VAL A 236 10.18 -14.09 19.89
C VAL A 236 9.25 -15.28 19.60
N PRO A 237 9.64 -16.23 18.72
CA PRO A 237 8.82 -17.42 18.45
C PRO A 237 8.80 -18.36 19.67
N LYS A 238 7.64 -18.98 19.92
CA LYS A 238 7.45 -20.00 20.98
C LYS A 238 7.85 -21.41 20.55
N HIS A 239 8.11 -21.60 19.26
CA HIS A 239 8.55 -22.85 18.67
C HIS A 239 9.93 -22.69 18.03
N PRO A 240 10.71 -23.78 17.87
CA PRO A 240 12.01 -23.73 17.20
C PRO A 240 11.87 -23.24 15.75
N VAL A 241 12.28 -22.00 15.51
CA VAL A 241 12.29 -21.33 14.20
C VAL A 241 13.60 -20.55 14.09
N ASP A 242 14.20 -20.53 12.90
CA ASP A 242 15.33 -19.66 12.62
C ASP A 242 14.87 -18.20 12.57
N MET A 243 15.05 -17.49 13.68
CA MET A 243 14.68 -16.08 13.87
C MET A 243 15.30 -15.16 12.80
N LYS A 244 16.43 -15.52 12.19
CA LYS A 244 17.07 -14.71 11.13
C LYS A 244 16.27 -14.72 9.83
N LYS A 245 15.38 -15.70 9.63
CA LYS A 245 14.52 -15.82 8.45
C LYS A 245 13.17 -15.15 8.63
N MET A 246 12.76 -14.84 9.85
CA MET A 246 11.53 -14.06 10.09
C MET A 246 11.69 -12.65 9.55
N GLY A 247 10.65 -12.12 8.91
CA GLY A 247 10.72 -10.81 8.24
C GLY A 247 11.49 -10.81 6.92
N GLN A 248 11.70 -11.99 6.31
CA GLN A 248 12.30 -12.07 4.98
C GLN A 248 11.55 -11.21 3.97
N ARG A 249 12.30 -10.67 3.00
CA ARG A 249 11.79 -9.91 1.84
C ARG A 249 12.37 -10.46 0.53
N VAL A 250 12.54 -11.78 0.46
CA VAL A 250 12.96 -12.51 -0.74
C VAL A 250 11.78 -12.70 -1.68
N SER A 251 10.68 -13.32 -1.20
CA SER A 251 9.46 -13.52 -1.98
C SER A 251 8.25 -13.82 -1.08
N ALA A 252 7.03 -13.73 -1.62
CA ALA A 252 5.85 -14.28 -0.94
C ALA A 252 5.94 -15.80 -0.95
N THR A 253 5.55 -16.41 0.16
CA THR A 253 5.55 -17.87 0.32
C THR A 253 4.27 -18.48 -0.26
N ASP A 254 4.29 -19.80 -0.48
CA ASP A 254 3.09 -20.52 -0.94
C ASP A 254 1.92 -20.39 0.04
N LEU A 255 2.18 -20.28 1.35
CA LEU A 255 1.13 -20.07 2.35
C LEU A 255 0.51 -18.67 2.28
N ASP A 256 1.31 -17.64 1.94
CA ASP A 256 0.79 -16.28 1.70
C ASP A 256 -0.17 -16.28 0.52
N LEU A 257 0.24 -16.92 -0.58
CA LEU A 257 -0.56 -17.02 -1.81
C LEU A 257 -1.76 -17.97 -1.64
N LYS A 258 -1.67 -18.98 -0.77
CA LYS A 258 -2.80 -19.83 -0.38
C LYS A 258 -3.89 -19.00 0.29
N LYS A 259 -3.56 -18.08 1.20
CA LYS A 259 -4.54 -17.16 1.82
C LYS A 259 -5.24 -16.32 0.76
N ILE A 260 -4.49 -15.76 -0.20
CA ILE A 260 -5.07 -15.01 -1.33
C ILE A 260 -6.02 -15.89 -2.15
N ASN A 261 -5.61 -17.11 -2.48
CA ASN A 261 -6.43 -18.04 -3.27
C ASN A 261 -7.75 -18.40 -2.57
N LEU A 262 -7.70 -18.67 -1.26
CA LEU A 262 -8.89 -18.92 -0.44
C LEU A 262 -9.77 -17.68 -0.35
N MET A 263 -9.18 -16.51 -0.12
CA MET A 263 -9.87 -15.23 -0.05
C MET A 263 -10.61 -14.89 -1.35
N TYR A 264 -9.96 -15.02 -2.50
CA TYR A 264 -10.55 -14.72 -3.81
C TYR A 264 -11.30 -15.90 -4.44
N LYS A 265 -11.40 -17.03 -3.73
CA LYS A 265 -12.04 -18.29 -4.16
C LYS A 265 -11.52 -18.77 -5.52
N CYS A 266 -10.21 -18.80 -5.70
CA CYS A 266 -9.60 -19.11 -6.98
C CYS A 266 -9.94 -20.54 -7.45
N PRO A 267 -10.49 -20.73 -8.67
CA PRO A 267 -10.86 -22.06 -9.17
C PRO A 267 -9.65 -23.01 -9.25
N GLY A 268 -9.83 -24.25 -8.81
CA GLY A 268 -8.77 -25.27 -8.84
C GLY A 268 -7.58 -25.01 -7.91
N LYS A 269 -7.71 -24.07 -6.97
CA LYS A 269 -6.69 -23.67 -5.99
C LYS A 269 -7.23 -23.62 -4.55
N LEU A 270 -8.39 -24.24 -4.32
CA LEU A 270 -9.05 -24.38 -3.02
C LEU A 270 -8.61 -25.67 -2.32
#